data_AF-A0A6L5XLN6-F1
#
_entry.id   AF-A0A6L5XLN6-F1
#
_cell.length_a   1.000
_cell.length_b   1.000
_cell.length_c   1.000
_cell.angle_alpha   90.00
_cell.angle_beta   90.00
_cell.angle_gamma   90.00
#
_symmetry.space_group_name_H-M   'P 1'
#
loop_
_entity.id
_entity.type
_entity.pdbx_description
1 polymer ?
#
loop_
_entity_poly.entity_id
_entity_poly.type
_entity_poly.pdbx_seq_one_letter_code
_entity_poly.pdbx_strand_id
1 'polypeptide(L)'
;MSNQIDAIMMFVERGWHPYTGQVDVAVYQQLECPAPLFAKWFYEGQEAQEALCVGCERQCRVDCTEGFKPAPKRFQALYKGYYYSLTPLEMVKRHTLLRVEQAAYCLNIAERTVRDMIEKGELVATKRKPVRVRSEEVLRLMNDFDE
;
A
#
# COMPACT_ATOMS: atom_id res chain seq x y z
N MET A 1 39.69 -10.18 -7.90
CA MET A 1 38.95 -8.94 -7.55
C MET A 1 37.48 -9.30 -7.55
N SER A 2 36.90 -9.58 -6.39
CA SER A 2 35.46 -9.85 -6.33
C SER A 2 34.74 -8.52 -6.51
N ASN A 3 34.10 -8.33 -7.66
CA ASN A 3 33.33 -7.13 -7.91
C ASN A 3 32.17 -7.10 -6.90
N GLN A 4 31.90 -5.95 -6.30
CA GLN A 4 30.82 -5.79 -5.31
C GLN A 4 29.47 -6.31 -5.87
N ILE A 5 29.28 -6.17 -7.18
CA ILE A 5 28.13 -6.68 -7.93
C ILE A 5 28.07 -8.21 -7.88
N ASP A 6 29.19 -8.90 -8.10
CA ASP A 6 29.24 -10.37 -8.08
C ASP A 6 28.91 -10.92 -6.69
N ALA A 7 29.40 -10.25 -5.64
CA ALA A 7 29.07 -10.61 -4.27
C ALA A 7 27.57 -10.44 -3.98
N ILE A 8 26.98 -9.30 -4.39
CA ILE A 8 25.53 -9.05 -4.26
C ILE A 8 24.73 -10.14 -4.99
N MET A 9 25.07 -10.43 -6.24
CA MET A 9 24.38 -11.44 -7.05
C MET A 9 24.45 -12.83 -6.38
N MET A 10 25.64 -13.23 -5.92
CA MET A 10 25.84 -14.51 -5.23
C MET A 10 24.96 -14.65 -3.98
N PHE A 11 24.86 -13.61 -3.15
CA PHE A 11 24.06 -13.67 -1.92
C PHE A 11 22.55 -13.64 -2.21
N VAL A 12 22.11 -12.86 -3.20
CA VAL A 12 20.71 -12.86 -3.65
C VAL A 12 20.31 -14.23 -4.20
N GLU A 13 21.16 -14.88 -5.00
CA GLU A 13 20.91 -16.26 -5.49
C GLU A 13 20.83 -17.29 -4.35
N ARG A 14 21.54 -17.04 -3.24
CA ARG A 14 21.50 -17.88 -2.02
C ARG A 14 20.32 -17.56 -1.10
N GLY A 15 19.38 -16.69 -1.52
CA GLY A 15 18.20 -16.35 -0.75
C GLY A 15 18.42 -15.27 0.32
N TRP A 16 19.53 -14.55 0.27
CA TRP A 16 19.73 -13.38 1.12
C TRP A 16 18.97 -12.17 0.57
N HIS A 17 18.38 -11.40 1.46
CA HIS A 17 17.57 -10.25 1.09
C HIS A 17 18.25 -8.94 1.51
N PRO A 18 18.20 -7.89 0.65
CA PRO A 18 18.75 -6.58 1.01
C PRO A 18 18.03 -6.01 2.23
N TYR A 19 18.80 -5.60 3.24
CA TYR A 19 18.28 -4.92 4.42
C TYR A 19 18.00 -3.46 4.11
N THR A 20 16.75 -3.03 4.26
CA THR A 20 16.33 -1.64 3.98
C THR A 20 16.08 -0.82 5.26
N GLY A 21 16.35 -1.39 6.43
CA GLY A 21 16.18 -0.72 7.72
C GLY A 21 17.35 0.20 8.08
N GLN A 22 17.34 0.69 9.32
CA GLN A 22 18.40 1.51 9.87
C GLN A 22 19.32 0.64 10.75
N VAL A 23 20.63 0.73 10.52
CA VAL A 23 21.66 0.08 11.35
C VAL A 23 22.29 1.11 12.27
N ASP A 24 22.42 0.77 13.55
CA ASP A 24 22.96 1.65 14.58
C ASP A 24 24.46 1.90 14.38
N VAL A 25 24.92 3.08 14.80
CA VAL A 25 26.32 3.50 14.67
C VAL A 25 27.25 2.57 15.46
N ALA A 26 26.78 2.04 16.59
CA ALA A 26 27.53 1.13 17.45
C ALA A 26 28.01 -0.14 16.71
N VAL A 27 27.20 -0.69 15.79
CA VAL A 27 27.56 -1.88 14.99
C VAL A 27 28.79 -1.59 14.14
N TYR A 28 28.85 -0.40 13.52
CA TYR A 28 30.00 0.00 12.72
C TYR A 28 31.25 0.28 13.54
N GLN A 29 31.09 0.80 14.77
CA GLN A 29 32.20 1.05 15.69
C GLN A 29 32.81 -0.27 16.17
N GLN A 30 31.98 -1.26 16.52
CA GLN A 30 32.44 -2.60 16.92
C GLN A 30 33.18 -3.32 15.79
N LEU A 31 32.74 -3.15 14.54
CA LEU A 31 33.38 -3.72 13.35
C LEU A 31 34.60 -2.93 12.85
N GLU A 32 34.93 -1.81 13.52
CA GLU A 32 35.96 -0.87 13.08
C GLU A 32 35.82 -0.52 11.58
N CYS A 33 34.58 -0.23 11.18
CA CYS A 33 34.25 -0.02 9.78
C CYS A 33 34.80 1.33 9.30
N PRO A 34 35.69 1.35 8.30
CA PRO A 34 36.32 2.60 7.85
C PRO A 34 35.36 3.50 7.06
N ALA A 35 34.27 2.95 6.52
CA ALA A 35 33.34 3.71 5.68
C ALA A 35 31.88 3.21 5.82
N PRO A 36 31.20 3.53 6.94
CA PRO A 36 29.81 3.10 7.19
C PRO A 36 28.81 3.56 6.12
N LEU A 37 29.07 4.69 5.48
CA LEU A 37 28.22 5.26 4.41
C LEU A 37 28.05 4.34 3.20
N PHE A 38 29.02 3.47 2.92
CA PHE A 38 28.97 2.53 1.80
C PHE A 38 28.53 1.13 2.21
N ALA A 39 28.15 0.93 3.48
CA ALA A 39 27.68 -0.36 3.95
C ALA A 39 26.40 -0.78 3.22
N LYS A 40 26.36 -2.03 2.80
CA LYS A 40 25.22 -2.66 2.13
C LYS A 40 24.92 -3.96 2.87
N TRP A 41 23.89 -3.94 3.70
CA TRP A 41 23.53 -5.07 4.56
C TRP A 41 22.51 -5.98 3.89
N PHE A 42 22.65 -7.27 4.13
CA PHE A 42 21.78 -8.36 3.69
C PHE A 42 21.45 -9.24 4.89
N TYR A 43 20.29 -9.90 4.87
CA TYR A 43 19.85 -10.81 5.93
C TYR A 43 19.38 -12.15 5.36
N GLU A 44 19.52 -13.23 6.14
CA GLU A 44 19.16 -14.58 5.71
C GLU A 44 17.68 -14.91 6.00
N GLY A 45 16.85 -15.06 4.97
CA GLY A 45 15.45 -15.47 5.13
C GLY A 45 14.54 -14.41 5.79
N GLN A 46 13.33 -14.76 6.25
CA GLN A 46 12.36 -13.79 6.80
C GLN A 46 12.51 -13.51 8.32
N GLU A 47 13.17 -14.39 9.06
CA GLU A 47 13.34 -14.35 10.53
C GLU A 47 14.80 -14.09 10.95
N ALA A 48 15.60 -13.53 10.04
CA ALA A 48 17.06 -13.54 10.12
C ALA A 48 17.63 -13.18 11.49
N GLN A 49 18.56 -14.01 11.96
CA GLN A 49 19.42 -13.76 13.11
C GLN A 49 20.79 -13.22 12.69
N GLU A 50 21.19 -13.40 11.43
CA GLU A 50 22.47 -12.93 10.92
C GLU A 50 22.31 -11.94 9.77
N ALA A 51 23.17 -10.92 9.77
CA ALA A 51 23.32 -9.94 8.72
C ALA A 51 24.75 -9.92 8.16
N LEU A 52 24.85 -9.73 6.84
CA LEU A 52 26.09 -9.66 6.10
C LEU A 52 26.22 -8.30 5.42
N CYS A 53 27.36 -7.64 5.57
CA CYS A 53 27.70 -6.42 4.84
C CYS A 53 28.54 -6.72 3.61
N VAL A 54 28.11 -6.28 2.43
CA VAL A 54 28.89 -6.33 1.16
C VAL A 54 29.35 -4.95 0.70
N GLY A 55 29.50 -4.01 1.64
CA GLY A 55 29.96 -2.64 1.36
C GLY A 55 31.46 -2.54 1.04
N CYS A 56 32.25 -3.52 1.47
CA CYS A 56 33.70 -3.59 1.24
C CYS A 56 34.16 -5.05 1.18
N GLU A 57 35.45 -5.28 0.90
CA GLU A 57 36.03 -6.61 0.76
C GLU A 57 36.01 -7.46 2.04
N ARG A 58 35.84 -6.84 3.22
CA ARG A 58 35.82 -7.55 4.52
C ARG A 58 34.61 -8.47 4.71
N GLN A 59 33.53 -8.23 3.96
CA GLN A 59 32.29 -9.02 4.02
C GLN A 59 31.83 -9.36 5.45
N CYS A 60 31.76 -8.35 6.32
CA CYS A 60 31.51 -8.54 7.76
C CYS A 60 30.17 -9.23 8.02
N ARG A 61 30.14 -10.15 8.98
CA ARG A 61 28.93 -10.83 9.48
C ARG A 61 28.68 -10.46 10.93
N VAL A 62 27.42 -10.20 11.26
CA VAL A 62 26.99 -9.85 12.62
C VAL A 62 25.61 -10.44 12.92
N ASP A 63 25.35 -10.66 14.19
CA ASP A 63 23.99 -10.94 14.67
C ASP A 63 23.14 -9.66 14.55
N CYS A 64 21.94 -9.78 13.98
CA CYS A 64 21.03 -8.64 13.77
C CYS A 64 19.99 -8.45 14.88
N THR A 65 20.09 -9.17 16.00
CA THR A 65 19.26 -8.96 17.20
C THR A 65 19.50 -7.60 17.85
N GLU A 66 20.71 -7.04 17.73
CA GLU A 66 21.09 -5.75 18.30
C GLU A 66 21.51 -4.73 17.23
N GLY A 67 20.98 -3.52 17.31
CA GLY A 67 21.37 -2.41 16.43
C GLY A 67 20.74 -2.40 15.03
N PHE A 68 20.02 -3.45 14.60
CA PHE A 68 19.27 -3.47 13.34
C PHE A 68 17.80 -3.13 13.57
N LYS A 69 17.38 -1.92 13.18
CA LYS A 69 15.98 -1.46 13.28
C LYS A 69 15.28 -1.62 11.93
N PRO A 70 14.32 -2.56 11.80
CA PRO A 70 13.67 -2.82 10.53
C PRO A 70 13.02 -1.54 9.99
N ALA A 71 12.99 -1.40 8.67
CA ALA A 71 12.31 -0.28 8.06
C ALA A 71 10.86 -0.23 8.57
N PRO A 72 10.32 0.95 8.91
CA PRO A 72 8.92 1.04 9.28
C PRO A 72 8.10 0.45 8.14
N LYS A 73 7.36 -0.63 8.42
CA LYS A 73 6.42 -1.18 7.45
C LYS A 73 5.50 -0.03 7.08
N ARG A 74 5.51 0.40 5.82
CA ARG A 74 4.47 1.32 5.34
C ARG A 74 3.16 0.64 5.70
N PHE A 75 2.33 1.32 6.50
CA PHE A 75 0.95 0.90 6.68
C PHE A 75 0.37 0.80 5.27
N GLN A 76 0.27 -0.43 4.76
CA GLN A 76 -0.59 -0.68 3.63
C GLN A 76 -1.95 -0.25 4.15
N ALA A 77 -2.52 0.82 3.58
CA ALA A 77 -3.91 1.15 3.86
C ALA A 77 -4.68 -0.13 3.57
N LEU A 78 -5.13 -0.81 4.63
CA LEU A 78 -5.64 -2.18 4.59
C LEU A 78 -6.87 -2.32 3.68
N TYR A 79 -7.40 -1.20 3.17
CA TYR A 79 -8.66 -1.16 2.46
C TYR A 79 -8.59 -0.18 1.29
N LYS A 80 -8.56 -0.72 0.06
CA LYS A 80 -8.90 0.00 -1.19
C LYS A 80 -10.42 -0.06 -1.47
N GLY A 81 -11.24 -0.07 -0.42
CA GLY A 81 -12.70 -0.05 -0.53
C GLY A 81 -13.24 1.28 0.00
N TYR A 82 -14.23 1.86 -0.66
CA TYR A 82 -14.95 3.03 -0.17
C TYR A 82 -15.82 2.63 1.04
N TYR A 83 -15.21 2.45 2.21
CA TYR A 83 -15.94 2.31 3.46
C TYR A 83 -16.39 3.69 3.90
N TYR A 84 -17.57 4.10 3.43
CA TYR A 84 -18.27 5.20 4.05
C TYR A 84 -18.65 4.79 5.48
N SER A 85 -18.57 5.75 6.41
CA SER A 85 -19.08 5.55 7.78
C SER A 85 -20.61 5.44 7.84
N LEU A 86 -21.28 5.88 6.78
CA LEU A 86 -22.73 5.84 6.62
C LEU A 86 -23.14 4.58 5.87
N THR A 87 -24.20 3.93 6.33
CA THR A 87 -24.86 2.87 5.56
C THR A 87 -25.46 3.43 4.27
N PRO A 88 -25.72 2.60 3.23
CA PRO A 88 -26.40 3.04 2.01
C PRO A 88 -27.70 3.81 2.28
N LEU A 89 -28.53 3.29 3.18
CA LEU A 89 -29.81 3.93 3.51
C LEU A 89 -29.62 5.29 4.21
N GLU A 90 -28.65 5.41 5.11
CA GLU A 90 -28.31 6.69 5.73
C GLU A 90 -27.73 7.68 4.74
N MET A 91 -26.89 7.21 3.81
CA MET A 91 -26.28 8.03 2.77
C MET A 91 -27.35 8.73 1.93
N VAL A 92 -28.33 7.96 1.45
CA VAL A 92 -29.41 8.46 0.60
C VAL A 92 -30.39 9.35 1.38
N LYS A 93 -30.63 9.07 2.66
CA LYS A 93 -31.49 9.89 3.53
C LYS A 93 -30.86 11.21 3.97
N ARG A 94 -29.55 11.23 4.25
CA ARG A 94 -28.84 12.43 4.76
C ARG A 94 -28.45 13.41 3.65
N HIS A 95 -28.22 12.91 2.43
CA HIS A 95 -27.78 13.73 1.30
C HIS A 95 -28.84 13.78 0.21
N THR A 96 -29.17 14.99 -0.26
CA THR A 96 -30.08 15.20 -1.40
C THR A 96 -29.41 14.93 -2.76
N LEU A 97 -28.10 15.11 -2.82
CA LEU A 97 -27.28 14.93 -4.01
C LEU A 97 -26.07 14.05 -3.66
N LEU A 98 -25.90 12.97 -4.41
CA LEU A 98 -24.83 11.99 -4.25
C LEU A 98 -23.76 12.16 -5.32
N ARG A 99 -22.51 11.91 -4.98
CA ARG A 99 -21.43 11.70 -5.96
C ARG A 99 -21.64 10.36 -6.67
N VAL A 100 -20.98 10.20 -7.82
CA VAL A 100 -20.98 8.92 -8.57
C VAL A 100 -20.49 7.77 -7.68
N GLU A 101 -19.42 7.98 -6.92
CA GLU A 101 -18.89 7.00 -5.96
C GLU A 101 -19.90 6.64 -4.85
N GLN A 102 -20.65 7.62 -4.35
CA GLN A 102 -21.66 7.40 -3.31
C GLN A 102 -22.89 6.66 -3.87
N ALA A 103 -23.33 7.01 -5.07
CA ALA A 103 -24.41 6.29 -5.74
C ALA A 103 -24.00 4.83 -6.07
N ALA A 104 -22.76 4.62 -6.51
CA ALA A 104 -22.19 3.30 -6.76
C ALA A 104 -22.17 2.44 -5.48
N TYR A 105 -21.78 3.05 -4.36
CA TYR A 105 -21.85 2.44 -3.04
C TYR A 105 -23.28 2.08 -2.63
N CYS A 106 -24.25 2.98 -2.86
CA CYS A 106 -25.64 2.75 -2.45
C CYS A 106 -26.32 1.64 -3.26
N LEU A 107 -26.04 1.57 -4.55
CA LEU A 107 -26.59 0.57 -5.47
C LEU A 107 -25.75 -0.72 -5.51
N ASN A 108 -24.61 -0.76 -4.80
CA ASN A 108 -23.66 -1.88 -4.81
C ASN A 108 -23.21 -2.28 -6.24
N ILE A 109 -22.88 -1.29 -7.07
CA ILE A 109 -22.40 -1.47 -8.46
C ILE A 109 -21.11 -0.71 -8.71
N ALA A 110 -20.47 -0.95 -9.85
CA ALA A 110 -19.28 -0.20 -10.25
C ALA A 110 -19.61 1.25 -10.63
N GLU A 111 -18.69 2.20 -10.38
CA GLU A 111 -18.85 3.60 -10.78
C GLU A 111 -19.11 3.79 -12.28
N ARG A 112 -18.54 2.92 -13.13
CA ARG A 112 -18.76 2.95 -14.57
C ARG A 112 -20.23 2.72 -14.90
N THR A 113 -20.84 1.71 -14.28
CA THR A 113 -22.26 1.40 -14.46
C THR A 113 -23.13 2.60 -14.09
N VAL A 114 -22.82 3.30 -12.98
CA VAL A 114 -23.54 4.54 -12.61
C VAL A 114 -23.42 5.62 -13.70
N ARG A 115 -22.24 5.80 -14.29
CA ARG A 115 -22.05 6.75 -15.40
C ARG A 115 -22.87 6.34 -16.63
N ASP A 116 -22.88 5.05 -16.96
CA ASP A 116 -23.67 4.51 -18.07
C ASP A 116 -25.19 4.72 -17.83
N MET A 117 -25.68 4.53 -16.60
CA MET A 117 -27.07 4.81 -16.22
C MET A 117 -27.43 6.29 -16.34
N ILE A 118 -26.51 7.20 -16.01
CA ILE A 118 -26.70 8.65 -16.21
C ILE A 118 -26.79 8.98 -17.70
N GLU A 119 -25.94 8.37 -18.54
CA GLU A 119 -25.96 8.58 -19.99
C GLU A 119 -27.24 8.04 -20.65
N LYS A 120 -27.75 6.91 -20.15
CA LYS A 120 -29.03 6.33 -20.58
C LYS A 120 -30.26 7.09 -20.08
N GLY A 121 -30.08 8.01 -19.14
CA GLY A 121 -31.18 8.78 -18.54
C GLY A 121 -31.96 8.04 -17.44
N GLU A 122 -31.45 6.90 -16.98
CA GLU A 122 -32.01 6.13 -15.86
C GLU A 122 -31.76 6.82 -14.50
N LEU A 123 -30.74 7.69 -14.42
CA LEU A 123 -30.42 8.48 -13.23
C LEU A 123 -30.39 9.98 -13.54
N VAL A 124 -31.17 10.76 -12.79
CA VAL A 124 -31.16 12.23 -12.92
C VAL A 124 -29.90 12.82 -12.30
N ALA A 125 -29.05 13.40 -13.15
CA ALA A 125 -27.82 14.06 -12.75
C ALA A 125 -27.80 15.57 -13.00
N THR A 126 -26.92 16.27 -12.29
CA THR A 126 -26.69 17.71 -12.46
C THR A 126 -26.02 17.98 -13.81
N LYS A 127 -26.53 18.99 -14.55
CA LYS A 127 -26.02 19.37 -15.89
C LYS A 127 -24.57 19.87 -15.90
N ARG A 128 -24.08 20.41 -14.77
CA ARG A 128 -22.74 20.98 -14.64
C ARG A 128 -21.86 20.06 -13.81
N LYS A 129 -20.55 20.05 -14.14
CA LYS A 129 -19.55 19.37 -13.33
C LYS A 129 -19.34 20.11 -12.00
N PRO A 130 -19.02 19.39 -10.91
CA PRO A 130 -18.91 17.93 -10.84
C PRO A 130 -20.27 17.23 -10.84
N VAL A 131 -20.36 16.07 -11.52
CA VAL A 131 -21.62 15.33 -11.67
C VAL A 131 -22.14 14.89 -10.29
N ARG A 132 -23.44 15.10 -10.07
CA ARG A 132 -24.16 14.71 -8.86
C ARG A 132 -25.49 14.07 -9.25
N VAL A 133 -25.82 12.96 -8.62
CA VAL A 133 -27.05 12.18 -8.83
C VAL A 133 -28.05 12.52 -7.73
N ARG A 134 -29.34 12.64 -8.06
CA ARG A 134 -30.38 12.87 -7.05
C ARG A 134 -30.57 11.62 -6.18
N SER A 135 -30.57 11.79 -4.86
CA SER A 135 -30.70 10.67 -3.93
C SER A 135 -32.05 9.97 -4.01
N GLU A 136 -33.13 10.71 -4.29
CA GLU A 136 -34.49 10.16 -4.47
C GLU A 136 -34.56 9.06 -5.55
N GLU A 137 -33.87 9.27 -6.67
CA GLU A 137 -33.81 8.30 -7.78
C GLU A 137 -33.00 7.05 -7.40
N VAL A 138 -31.87 7.26 -6.71
CA VAL A 138 -31.08 6.15 -6.18
C VAL A 138 -31.90 5.34 -5.17
N LEU A 139 -32.70 5.99 -4.32
CA LEU A 139 -33.59 5.31 -3.38
C LEU A 139 -34.65 4.47 -4.10
N ARG A 140 -35.23 4.99 -5.20
CA ARG A 140 -36.21 4.25 -6.00
C ARG A 140 -35.61 2.97 -6.56
N LEU A 141 -34.45 3.08 -7.21
CA LEU A 141 -33.74 1.93 -7.77
C LEU A 141 -33.27 0.93 -6.71
N MET A 142 -32.93 1.39 -5.50
CA MET A 142 -32.61 0.48 -4.39
C MET A 142 -33.80 -0.37 -3.95
N ASN A 143 -35.03 0.06 -4.22
CA ASN A 143 -36.27 -0.66 -3.88
C ASN A 143 -36.94 -1.28 -5.11
N ASP A 144 -36.31 -1.21 -6.28
CA ASP A 144 -36.83 -1.71 -7.55
C ASP A 144 -36.43 -3.18 -7.71
N PHE A 145 -37.25 -4.06 -7.14
CA PHE A 145 -37.09 -5.50 -7.24
C PHE A 145 -38.12 -6.07 -8.22
N ASP A 146 -37.67 -6.90 -9.16
CA ASP A 146 -38.56 -7.71 -10.00
C ASP A 146 -39.16 -8.84 -9.13
N GLU A 147 -40.38 -8.65 -8.61
CA GLU A 147 -41.21 -9.72 -8.02
C GLU A 147 -42.11 -10.40 -9.06
#